data_AF-A0AA35T076-F1
#
_entry.id   AF-A0AA35T076-F1
#
_cell.length_a   1.000
_cell.length_b   1.000
_cell.length_c   1.000
_cell.angle_alpha   90.00
_cell.angle_beta   90.00
_cell.angle_gamma   90.00
#
_symmetry.space_group_name_H-M   'P 1'
#
loop_
_entity.id
_entity.type
_entity.pdbx_description
1 polymer ?
#
loop_
_entity_poly.entity_id
_entity_poly.type
_entity_poly.pdbx_seq_one_letter_code
_entity_poly.pdbx_strand_id
1 'polypeptide(L)'
;MEVLATGYRGRQNSLIYFCPPSPSQHVVFFQGDMQDKMANMMVHRAEISPRQLVEVSRWSEWCLENTCSLLQRKFPGSAVWLVRPCRMLRKLFSAFHNFVESSMTGVPAYSTHHGALLHLHHLLADALAKVNERTPLKLTVD
;
A
#
# COMPACT_ATOMS: atom_id res chain seq x y z
N MET A 1 0.17 10.71 -1.63
CA MET A 1 -0.20 10.64 -3.06
C MET A 1 -0.52 9.20 -3.42
N GLU A 2 -1.52 8.93 -4.26
CA GLU A 2 -1.81 7.57 -4.73
C GLU A 2 -1.32 7.36 -6.18
N VAL A 3 -0.72 6.20 -6.44
CA VAL A 3 -0.14 5.82 -7.73
C VAL A 3 -0.54 4.39 -8.07
N LEU A 4 -1.19 4.18 -9.20
CA LEU A 4 -1.35 2.86 -9.79
C LEU A 4 -0.08 2.52 -10.57
N ALA A 5 0.67 1.54 -10.09
CA ALA A 5 1.93 1.13 -10.69
C ALA A 5 1.87 -0.27 -11.28
N THR A 6 2.70 -0.51 -12.30
CA THR A 6 2.79 -1.76 -13.03
C THR A 6 4.06 -2.50 -12.62
N GLY A 7 3.91 -3.72 -12.13
CA GLY A 7 5.00 -4.62 -11.77
C GLY A 7 5.19 -5.77 -12.76
N TYR A 8 5.86 -6.83 -12.31
CA TYR A 8 6.20 -8.00 -13.12
C TYR A 8 4.97 -8.64 -13.81
N ARG A 9 5.12 -8.95 -15.11
CA ARG A 9 4.08 -9.49 -16.01
C ARG A 9 2.83 -8.61 -16.14
N GLY A 10 3.00 -7.28 -16.04
CA GLY A 10 1.89 -6.33 -16.21
C GLY A 10 0.91 -6.29 -15.03
N ARG A 11 1.19 -7.03 -13.94
CA ARG A 11 0.38 -7.02 -12.71
C ARG A 11 0.43 -5.64 -12.06
N GLN A 12 -0.69 -5.14 -11.57
CA GLN A 12 -0.77 -3.79 -11.03
C GLN A 12 -1.15 -3.75 -9.55
N ASN A 13 -0.57 -2.82 -8.82
CA ASN A 13 -0.96 -2.49 -7.46
C ASN A 13 -1.11 -0.97 -7.32
N SER A 14 -2.04 -0.55 -6.46
CA SER A 14 -2.08 0.83 -6.00
C SER A 14 -1.09 1.00 -4.84
N LEU A 15 -0.34 2.10 -4.86
CA LEU A 15 0.58 2.49 -3.81
C LEU A 15 0.18 3.86 -3.26
N ILE A 16 0.31 4.03 -1.94
CA ILE A 16 0.30 5.35 -1.32
C ILE A 16 1.74 5.77 -1.06
N TYR A 17 2.12 6.87 -1.68
CA TYR A 17 3.44 7.45 -1.60
C TYR A 17 3.45 8.70 -0.72
N PHE A 18 4.48 8.80 0.11
CA PHE A 18 4.88 10.02 0.79
C PHE A 18 6.38 10.23 0.70
N CYS A 19 6.80 11.48 0.52
CA CYS A 19 8.20 11.86 0.46
C CYS A 19 8.47 13.07 1.35
N PRO A 20 9.47 13.02 2.25
CA PRO A 20 10.07 14.23 2.78
C PRO A 20 10.89 14.95 1.68
N PRO A 21 11.28 16.22 1.86
CA PRO A 21 12.01 16.99 0.83
C PRO A 21 13.33 16.35 0.35
N SER A 22 14.07 15.71 1.25
CA SER A 22 15.37 15.09 0.95
C SER A 22 15.41 13.67 1.53
N PRO A 23 14.75 12.69 0.89
CA PRO A 23 14.74 11.31 1.38
C PRO A 23 16.12 10.68 1.21
N SER A 24 16.63 10.02 2.25
CA SER A 24 17.87 9.24 2.18
C SER A 24 17.62 7.75 1.93
N GLN A 25 16.40 7.27 2.19
CA GLN A 25 16.01 5.87 2.11
C GLN A 25 14.56 5.69 1.69
N HIS A 26 14.19 4.44 1.38
CA HIS A 26 12.82 4.05 1.09
C HIS A 26 12.32 3.03 2.13
N VAL A 27 11.12 3.26 2.66
CA VAL A 27 10.38 2.32 3.49
C VAL A 27 9.21 1.79 2.68
N VAL A 28 9.16 0.48 2.47
CA VAL A 28 8.06 -0.20 1.79
C VAL A 28 7.25 -0.95 2.84
N PHE A 29 5.96 -0.66 2.92
CA PHE A 29 5.03 -1.25 3.87
C PHE A 29 3.88 -1.92 3.15
N PHE A 30 3.57 -3.16 3.52
CA PHE A 30 2.43 -3.88 2.98
C PHE A 30 1.23 -3.71 3.89
N GLN A 31 0.11 -3.26 3.33
CA GLN A 31 -1.13 -3.06 4.06
C GLN A 31 -1.62 -4.35 4.74
N GLY A 32 -2.05 -4.23 6.00
CA GLY A 32 -2.62 -5.35 6.77
C GLY A 32 -4.08 -5.63 6.43
N ASP A 33 -4.65 -6.65 7.07
CA ASP A 33 -6.10 -6.90 7.05
C ASP A 33 -6.87 -5.75 7.72
N MET A 34 -8.12 -5.54 7.29
CA MET A 34 -9.07 -4.52 7.74
C MET A 34 -8.65 -3.06 7.57
N GLN A 35 -7.35 -2.79 7.47
CA GLN A 35 -6.79 -1.50 7.16
C GLN A 35 -7.31 -1.05 5.80
N ASP A 36 -7.74 0.20 5.69
CA ASP A 36 -8.01 0.89 4.44
C ASP A 36 -7.84 2.41 4.68
N LYS A 37 -8.18 3.25 3.71
CA LYS A 37 -8.33 4.68 3.93
C LYS A 37 -9.40 4.94 4.97
N MET A 38 -9.21 5.94 5.82
CA MET A 38 -10.16 6.30 6.87
C MET A 38 -11.59 6.45 6.33
N ALA A 39 -11.76 7.13 5.19
CA ALA A 39 -13.06 7.31 4.55
C ALA A 39 -13.75 5.97 4.21
N ASN A 40 -13.00 5.02 3.63
CA ASN A 40 -13.54 3.71 3.27
C ASN A 40 -13.93 2.90 4.52
N MET A 41 -13.09 2.94 5.56
CA MET A 41 -13.38 2.28 6.84
C MET A 41 -14.65 2.84 7.49
N MET A 42 -14.91 4.15 7.36
CA MET A 42 -16.13 4.79 7.85
C MET A 42 -17.38 4.43 7.03
N VAL A 43 -17.26 4.30 5.70
CA VAL A 43 -18.38 3.82 4.87
C VAL A 43 -18.72 2.38 5.21
N HIS A 44 -17.72 1.50 5.35
CA HIS A 44 -17.95 0.12 5.77
C HIS A 44 -18.65 0.05 7.12
N ARG A 45 -18.33 0.96 8.05
CA ARG A 45 -19.01 1.07 9.35
C ARG A 45 -20.51 1.31 9.20
N ALA A 46 -20.96 2.05 8.18
CA ALA A 46 -22.39 2.30 7.96
C ALA A 46 -23.15 1.10 7.34
N GLU A 47 -22.43 0.16 6.72
CA GLU A 47 -23.01 -0.97 5.97
C GLU A 47 -22.98 -2.30 6.73
N ILE A 48 -22.30 -2.37 7.89
CA ILE A 48 -22.04 -3.63 8.61
C ILE A 48 -22.90 -3.80 9.85
N SER A 49 -23.11 -5.05 10.25
CA SER A 49 -23.90 -5.40 11.44
C SER A 49 -23.30 -4.79 12.73
N PRO A 50 -24.11 -4.56 13.79
CA PRO A 50 -23.65 -3.98 15.04
C PRO A 50 -22.45 -4.69 15.70
N ARG A 51 -22.31 -6.01 15.50
CA ARG A 51 -21.16 -6.79 15.99
C ARG A 51 -19.86 -6.46 15.24
N GLN A 52 -19.93 -6.28 13.92
CA GLN A 52 -18.77 -5.91 13.10
C GLN A 52 -18.40 -4.42 13.26
N LEU A 53 -19.37 -3.58 13.63
CA LEU A 53 -19.14 -2.17 13.95
C LEU A 53 -18.08 -1.97 15.04
N VAL A 54 -18.15 -2.79 16.10
CA VAL A 54 -17.20 -2.76 17.23
C VAL A 54 -15.80 -3.12 16.75
N GLU A 55 -15.67 -4.13 15.90
CA GLU A 55 -14.36 -4.53 15.35
C GLU A 55 -13.77 -3.42 14.47
N VAL A 56 -14.51 -2.91 13.49
CA VAL A 56 -14.01 -1.84 12.59
C VAL A 56 -13.63 -0.57 13.34
N SER A 57 -14.39 -0.20 14.39
CA SER A 57 -14.06 0.96 15.22
C SER A 57 -12.75 0.81 16.00
N ARG A 58 -12.31 -0.42 16.32
CA ARG A 58 -11.02 -0.66 16.99
C ARG A 58 -9.84 -0.53 16.04
N TRP A 59 -10.06 -0.76 14.75
CA TRP A 59 -8.97 -0.74 13.74
C TRP A 59 -8.86 0.58 12.98
N SER A 60 -9.81 1.51 13.13
CA SER A 60 -9.81 2.79 12.41
C SER A 60 -8.59 3.66 12.75
N GLU A 61 -8.05 3.55 13.97
CA GLU A 61 -6.81 4.24 14.33
C GLU A 61 -5.61 3.74 13.49
N TRP A 62 -5.70 2.52 12.95
CA TRP A 62 -4.71 1.88 12.09
C TRP A 62 -5.03 2.06 10.60
N CYS A 63 -5.83 3.06 10.21
CA CYS A 63 -6.04 3.38 8.79
C CYS A 63 -4.72 3.69 8.07
N LEU A 64 -4.75 3.70 6.73
CA LEU A 64 -3.55 3.90 5.93
C LEU A 64 -2.90 5.28 6.16
N GLU A 65 -3.70 6.32 6.38
CA GLU A 65 -3.20 7.67 6.66
C GLU A 65 -2.46 7.73 8.01
N ASN A 66 -3.03 7.13 9.05
CA ASN A 66 -2.41 7.09 10.38
C ASN A 66 -1.16 6.20 10.39
N THR A 67 -1.21 5.08 9.66
CA THR A 67 -0.06 4.18 9.51
C THR A 67 1.07 4.85 8.74
N CYS A 68 0.76 5.58 7.67
CA CYS A 68 1.74 6.39 6.95
C CYS A 68 2.37 7.44 7.88
N SER A 69 1.54 8.13 8.68
CA SER A 69 2.01 9.12 9.66
C SER A 69 2.91 8.50 10.73
N LEU A 70 2.59 7.29 11.18
CA LEU A 70 3.42 6.53 12.12
C LEU A 70 4.78 6.16 11.51
N LEU A 71 4.79 5.66 10.26
CA LEU A 71 6.01 5.30 9.54
C LEU A 71 6.90 6.52 9.30
N GLN A 72 6.32 7.67 8.96
CA GLN A 72 7.07 8.93 8.80
C GLN A 72 7.73 9.37 10.11
N ARG A 73 7.01 9.31 11.24
CA ARG A 73 7.60 9.66 12.54
C ARG A 73 8.73 8.71 12.92
N LYS A 74 8.59 7.42 12.61
CA LYS A 74 9.61 6.40 12.89
C LYS A 74 10.82 6.51 11.96
N PHE A 75 10.61 6.91 10.72
CA PHE A 75 11.62 7.01 9.67
C PHE A 75 11.58 8.40 8.99
N PRO A 76 11.93 9.48 9.71
CA PRO A 76 11.69 10.86 9.26
C PRO A 76 12.44 11.26 7.98
N GLY A 77 13.58 10.61 7.70
CA GLY A 77 14.36 10.83 6.47
C GLY A 77 13.99 9.89 5.32
N SER A 78 12.92 9.09 5.42
CA SER A 78 12.58 8.09 4.41
C SER A 78 11.36 8.47 3.58
N ALA A 79 11.41 8.18 2.29
CA ALA A 79 10.22 8.09 1.47
C ALA A 79 9.44 6.81 1.81
N VAL A 80 8.13 6.90 1.99
CA VAL A 80 7.27 5.79 2.42
C VAL A 80 6.36 5.37 1.27
N TRP A 81 6.32 4.07 1.01
CA TRP A 81 5.46 3.41 0.03
C TRP A 81 4.57 2.39 0.73
N LEU A 82 3.27 2.65 0.80
CA LEU A 82 2.29 1.67 1.28
C LEU A 82 1.74 0.92 0.07
N VAL A 83 2.08 -0.35 -0.05
CA VAL A 83 1.60 -1.24 -1.11
C VAL A 83 0.23 -1.80 -0.71
N ARG A 84 -0.80 -1.46 -1.49
CA ARG A 84 -2.14 -2.03 -1.31
C ARG A 84 -2.21 -3.43 -1.91
N PRO A 85 -3.00 -4.35 -1.34
CA PRO A 85 -3.29 -5.61 -2.01
C PRO A 85 -4.02 -5.34 -3.32
N CYS A 86 -3.81 -6.21 -4.31
CA CYS A 86 -4.53 -6.12 -5.57
C CYS A 86 -6.03 -6.42 -5.40
N ARG A 87 -6.42 -7.04 -4.28
CA ARG A 87 -7.81 -7.32 -3.93
C ARG A 87 -8.02 -7.31 -2.42
N MET A 88 -9.04 -6.58 -1.97
CA MET A 88 -9.58 -6.67 -0.60
C MET A 88 -10.77 -7.63 -0.58
N LEU A 89 -10.60 -8.81 -0.01
CA LEU A 89 -11.65 -9.82 0.08
C LEU A 89 -12.63 -9.48 1.20
N ARG A 90 -13.92 -9.42 0.85
CA ARG A 90 -15.02 -9.03 1.75
C ARG A 90 -14.75 -7.73 2.50
N LYS A 91 -13.91 -6.84 1.94
CA LYS A 91 -13.47 -5.59 2.58
C LYS A 91 -12.67 -5.77 3.88
N LEU A 92 -12.23 -7.00 4.19
CA LEU A 92 -11.60 -7.37 5.46
C LEU A 92 -10.21 -7.98 5.27
N PHE A 93 -10.02 -8.80 4.24
CA PHE A 93 -8.77 -9.56 4.07
C PHE A 93 -7.96 -9.03 2.89
N SER A 94 -6.70 -8.74 3.14
CA SER A 94 -5.74 -8.24 2.17
C SER A 94 -5.15 -9.40 1.37
N ALA A 95 -5.48 -9.47 0.08
CA ALA A 95 -5.00 -10.53 -0.79
C ALA A 95 -3.93 -10.04 -1.78
N PHE A 96 -2.70 -10.51 -1.60
CA PHE A 96 -1.53 -10.11 -2.37
C PHE A 96 -1.21 -11.10 -3.50
N HIS A 97 -2.21 -11.46 -4.32
CA HIS A 97 -2.07 -12.39 -5.45
C HIS A 97 -0.97 -12.01 -6.45
N ASN A 98 -0.55 -10.73 -6.49
CA ASN A 98 0.56 -10.29 -7.32
C ASN A 98 1.95 -10.60 -6.74
N PHE A 99 2.06 -10.88 -5.44
CA PHE A 99 3.31 -11.16 -4.74
C PHE A 99 3.45 -12.62 -4.35
N VAL A 100 2.33 -13.31 -4.10
CA VAL A 100 2.33 -14.71 -3.70
C VAL A 100 1.19 -15.45 -4.41
N GLU A 101 1.40 -16.73 -4.72
CA GLU A 101 0.32 -17.60 -5.17
C GLU A 101 -0.73 -17.66 -4.09
N SER A 102 -2.00 -17.59 -4.45
CA SER A 102 -3.06 -17.60 -3.45
C SER A 102 -4.31 -18.25 -4.00
N SER A 103 -5.04 -18.91 -3.12
CA SER A 103 -6.34 -19.48 -3.44
C SER A 103 -7.34 -18.40 -3.87
N MET A 104 -8.51 -18.81 -4.35
CA MET A 104 -9.61 -17.89 -4.64
C MET A 104 -10.03 -17.08 -3.39
N THR A 105 -9.83 -17.62 -2.19
CA THR A 105 -10.09 -16.95 -0.90
C THR A 105 -8.89 -16.17 -0.36
N GLY A 106 -7.82 -15.99 -1.15
CA GLY A 106 -6.67 -15.16 -0.78
C GLY A 106 -5.71 -15.80 0.21
N VAL A 107 -5.84 -17.10 0.49
CA VAL A 107 -4.90 -17.83 1.35
C VAL A 107 -3.60 -18.03 0.58
N PRO A 108 -2.46 -17.55 1.08
CA PRO A 108 -1.19 -17.66 0.38
C PRO A 108 -0.68 -19.09 0.40
N ALA A 109 -0.11 -19.52 -0.73
CA ALA A 109 0.67 -20.74 -0.86
C ALA A 109 2.15 -20.37 -1.01
N TYR A 110 3.03 -21.14 -0.37
CA TYR A 110 4.47 -20.93 -0.52
C TYR A 110 4.89 -21.22 -1.96
N SER A 111 5.57 -20.26 -2.59
CA SER A 111 6.13 -20.39 -3.94
C SER A 111 7.38 -19.53 -4.05
N THR A 112 8.45 -20.09 -4.59
CA THR A 112 9.71 -19.36 -4.89
C THR A 112 9.70 -18.77 -6.30
N HIS A 113 8.74 -19.14 -7.14
CA HIS A 113 8.75 -18.85 -8.58
C HIS A 113 7.69 -17.81 -9.01
N HIS A 114 6.87 -17.32 -8.09
CA HIS A 114 5.84 -16.31 -8.38
C HIS A 114 6.39 -14.90 -8.70
N GLY A 115 7.71 -14.72 -8.51
CA GLY A 115 8.41 -13.49 -8.84
C GLY A 115 8.08 -12.33 -7.90
N ALA A 116 7.93 -12.58 -6.60
CA ALA A 116 7.58 -11.56 -5.61
C ALA A 116 8.53 -10.35 -5.61
N LEU A 117 9.85 -10.62 -5.54
CA LEU A 117 10.87 -9.57 -5.54
C LEU A 117 10.98 -8.88 -6.90
N LEU A 118 10.84 -9.63 -7.99
CA LEU A 118 10.82 -9.06 -9.34
C LEU A 118 9.60 -8.14 -9.50
N HIS A 119 8.43 -8.56 -9.02
CA HIS A 119 7.23 -7.75 -9.01
C HIS A 119 7.44 -6.47 -8.21
N LEU A 120 7.99 -6.55 -6.99
CA LEU A 120 8.29 -5.38 -6.18
C LEU A 120 9.25 -4.40 -6.88
N HIS A 121 10.32 -4.91 -7.49
CA HIS A 121 11.30 -4.09 -8.20
C HIS A 121 10.65 -3.30 -9.34
N HIS A 122 9.94 -3.97 -10.24
CA HIS A 122 9.25 -3.31 -11.35
C HIS A 122 8.18 -2.32 -10.85
N LEU A 123 7.44 -2.71 -9.81
CA LEU A 123 6.37 -1.90 -9.24
C LEU A 123 6.91 -0.58 -8.67
N LEU A 124 8.01 -0.63 -7.91
CA LEU A 124 8.63 0.57 -7.33
C LEU A 124 9.29 1.44 -8.40
N ALA A 125 9.94 0.85 -9.41
CA ALA A 125 10.55 1.59 -10.50
C ALA A 125 9.50 2.39 -11.30
N ASP A 126 8.39 1.74 -11.67
CA ASP A 126 7.28 2.40 -12.37
C ASP A 126 6.58 3.46 -11.50
N ALA A 127 6.39 3.17 -10.21
CA ALA A 127 5.81 4.14 -9.27
C ALA A 127 6.70 5.39 -9.11
N LEU A 128 8.01 5.22 -8.99
CA LEU A 128 8.99 6.30 -8.89
C LEU A 128 8.98 7.19 -10.15
N ALA A 129 8.99 6.58 -11.34
CA ALA A 129 8.91 7.32 -12.59
C ALA A 129 7.67 8.22 -12.64
N LYS A 130 6.50 7.65 -12.31
CA LYS A 130 5.20 8.38 -12.29
C LYS A 130 5.15 9.49 -11.25
N VAL A 131 5.81 9.32 -10.10
CA VAL A 131 5.91 10.38 -9.09
C VAL A 131 6.78 11.53 -9.60
N ASN A 132 7.95 11.22 -10.18
CA ASN A 132 8.89 12.22 -10.68
C ASN A 132 8.30 13.03 -11.85
N GLU A 133 7.49 12.41 -12.71
CA GLU A 133 6.76 13.11 -13.78
C GLU A 133 5.76 14.14 -13.22
N ARG A 134 5.13 13.83 -12.08
CA ARG A 134 4.14 14.71 -11.44
C ARG A 134 4.74 15.75 -10.52
N THR A 135 5.99 15.57 -10.09
CA THR A 135 6.76 16.51 -9.29
C THR A 135 8.12 16.71 -9.95
N PRO A 136 8.20 17.60 -10.98
CA PRO A 136 9.47 17.88 -11.62
C PRO A 136 10.46 18.33 -10.55
N LEU A 137 11.61 17.65 -10.46
CA LEU A 137 12.74 18.12 -9.69
C LEU A 137 13.04 19.54 -10.18
N LYS A 138 12.84 20.54 -9.32
CA LYS A 138 13.38 21.87 -9.57
C LYS A 138 14.89 21.70 -9.51
N LEU A 139 15.53 21.60 -10.67
CA LEU A 139 16.98 21.75 -10.79
C LEU A 139 17.33 23.16 -10.34
N THR A 140 17.62 23.33 -9.04
CA THR A 140 18.37 24.47 -8.55
C THR A 140 19.80 24.26 -8.99
N VAL A 141 20.18 24.95 -10.06
CA VAL A 141 21.56 25.15 -10.45
C VAL A 141 22.09 26.24 -9.52
N ASP A 142 22.90 25.84 -8.54
CA ASP A 142 23.77 26.75 -7.79
C ASP A 142 25.18 26.69 -8.40
#